data_AF-A0A811THL6-F1
#
_entry.id   AF-A0A811THL6-F1
#
_cell.length_a   1.000
_cell.length_b   1.000
_cell.length_c   1.000
_cell.angle_alpha   90.00
_cell.angle_beta   90.00
_cell.angle_gamma   90.00
#
_symmetry.space_group_name_H-M   'P 1'
#
loop_
_entity.id
_entity.type
_entity.pdbx_description
1 polymer ?
#
loop_
_entity_poly.entity_id
_entity_poly.type
_entity_poly.pdbx_seq_one_letter_code
_entity_poly.pdbx_strand_id
1 'polypeptide(L)'
;MNEFARKKFVKDEIEDYAKSMGKSLLENMLEVRKRKGLINFQNWEDCKTAYKKAYRIKVDEIPNLKAGILKSIQKYIALRHKIIYSKYDMTVLNFDKVPPEVPIFVNKEFIEQARDDFIEFMEKLHRETEAVG
;
A
#
# COMPACT_ATOMS: atom_id res chain seq x y z
N MET A 1 -14.02 19.77 24.84
CA MET A 1 -14.20 18.35 24.40
C MET A 1 -12.84 17.69 24.41
N ASN A 2 -12.62 16.61 25.17
CA ASN A 2 -11.29 15.99 25.24
C ASN A 2 -10.95 15.22 23.94
N GLU A 3 -9.66 14.95 23.72
CA GLU A 3 -9.15 14.32 22.50
C GLU A 3 -9.76 12.92 22.23
N PHE A 4 -10.02 12.15 23.29
CA PHE A 4 -10.63 10.82 23.21
C PHE A 4 -12.09 10.87 22.79
N ALA A 5 -12.86 11.83 23.30
CA ALA A 5 -14.24 12.06 22.89
C ALA A 5 -14.33 12.48 21.42
N ARG A 6 -13.37 13.30 20.96
CA ARG A 6 -13.28 13.72 19.56
C ARG A 6 -12.93 12.57 18.61
N LYS A 7 -11.96 11.72 18.99
CA LYS A 7 -11.59 10.51 18.21
C LYS A 7 -12.74 9.52 18.08
N LYS A 8 -13.52 9.33 19.15
CA LYS A 8 -14.71 8.47 19.15
C LYS A 8 -15.80 9.01 18.21
N PHE A 9 -16.10 10.30 18.30
CA PHE A 9 -17.11 10.95 17.46
C PHE A 9 -16.78 10.86 15.96
N VAL A 10 -15.51 11.12 15.60
CA VAL A 10 -15.05 10.99 14.21
C VAL A 10 -15.14 9.54 13.72
N LYS A 11 -14.87 8.56 14.58
CA LYS A 11 -14.97 7.15 14.22
C LYS A 11 -16.43 6.76 13.93
N ASP A 12 -17.34 7.14 14.82
CA ASP A 12 -18.76 6.82 14.71
C ASP A 12 -19.39 7.49 13.45
N GLU A 13 -19.00 8.72 13.14
CA GLU A 13 -19.45 9.45 11.94
C GLU A 13 -18.97 8.78 10.63
N ILE A 14 -17.74 8.25 10.61
CA ILE A 14 -17.21 7.53 9.45
C ILE A 14 -17.90 6.15 9.31
N GLU A 15 -18.19 5.47 10.42
CA GLU A 15 -18.93 4.20 10.43
C GLU A 15 -20.35 4.35 9.91
N ASP A 16 -21.06 5.41 10.32
CA ASP A 16 -22.44 5.68 9.87
C ASP A 16 -22.49 6.08 8.39
N TYR A 17 -21.54 6.91 7.94
CA TYR A 17 -21.39 7.23 6.51
C TYR A 17 -21.02 5.97 5.68
N ALA A 18 -20.32 4.99 6.27
CA ALA A 18 -19.91 3.77 5.57
C ALA A 18 -21.10 2.84 5.36
N LYS A 19 -21.91 2.68 6.41
CA LYS A 19 -23.18 1.97 6.34
C LYS A 19 -24.14 2.60 5.34
N SER A 20 -24.26 3.94 5.31
CA SER A 20 -25.17 4.61 4.37
C SER A 20 -24.77 4.48 2.90
N MET A 21 -23.48 4.25 2.63
CA MET A 21 -22.92 4.10 1.28
C MET A 21 -22.71 2.63 0.86
N GLY A 22 -23.03 1.67 1.73
CA GLY A 22 -22.77 0.24 1.49
C GLY A 22 -21.28 -0.12 1.36
N LYS A 23 -20.38 0.72 1.89
CA LYS A 23 -18.92 0.57 1.80
C LYS A 23 -18.36 0.08 3.13
N SER A 24 -17.22 -0.59 3.10
CA SER A 24 -16.49 -0.92 4.31
C SER A 24 -15.95 0.34 5.00
N LEU A 25 -15.76 0.27 6.33
CA LEU A 25 -15.17 1.36 7.12
C LEU A 25 -13.81 1.82 6.54
N LEU A 26 -13.02 0.88 6.04
CA LEU A 26 -11.72 1.15 5.43
C LEU A 26 -11.84 1.97 4.14
N GLU A 27 -12.74 1.58 3.24
CA GLU A 27 -12.98 2.30 1.98
C GLU A 27 -13.42 3.73 2.24
N ASN A 28 -14.30 3.92 3.23
CA ASN A 28 -14.79 5.24 3.55
C ASN A 28 -13.73 6.13 4.22
N MET A 29 -12.88 5.57 5.09
CA MET A 29 -11.71 6.28 5.62
C MET A 29 -10.76 6.74 4.51
N LEU A 30 -10.57 5.92 3.47
CA LEU A 30 -9.74 6.28 2.32
C LEU A 30 -10.38 7.41 1.49
N GLU A 31 -11.70 7.39 1.31
CA GLU A 31 -12.43 8.42 0.58
C GLU A 31 -12.39 9.78 1.31
N VAL A 32 -12.60 9.77 2.63
CA VAL A 32 -12.48 10.98 3.47
C VAL A 32 -11.05 11.54 3.43
N ARG A 33 -10.03 10.67 3.43
CA ARG A 33 -8.63 11.10 3.28
C ARG A 33 -8.39 11.77 1.93
N LYS A 34 -8.85 11.18 0.83
CA LYS A 34 -8.73 11.75 -0.52
C LYS A 34 -9.37 13.14 -0.62
N ARG A 35 -10.57 13.33 -0.06
CA ARG A 35 -11.26 14.64 -0.04
C ARG A 35 -10.49 15.71 0.72
N LYS A 36 -9.74 15.33 1.76
CA LYS A 36 -8.89 16.24 2.55
C LYS A 36 -7.50 16.47 1.94
N GLY A 37 -7.21 15.93 0.75
CA GLY A 37 -5.88 16.00 0.14
C GLY A 37 -4.82 15.19 0.89
N LEU A 38 -5.23 14.28 1.78
CA LEU A 38 -4.30 13.42 2.51
C LEU A 38 -3.86 12.27 1.61
N ILE A 39 -2.55 12.17 1.40
CA ILE A 39 -1.91 11.11 0.60
C ILE A 39 -1.96 9.80 1.38
N ASN A 40 -2.42 8.72 0.74
CA ASN A 40 -2.31 7.37 1.28
C ASN A 40 -1.05 6.66 0.76
N PHE A 41 0.01 6.63 1.56
CA PHE A 41 1.26 5.95 1.18
C PHE A 41 1.16 4.41 1.09
N GLN A 42 0.01 3.82 1.44
CA GLN A 42 -0.25 2.40 1.19
C GLN A 42 -0.88 2.15 -0.19
N ASN A 43 -1.19 3.21 -0.95
CA ASN A 43 -1.66 3.11 -2.32
C ASN A 43 -0.55 3.53 -3.28
N TRP A 44 -0.26 2.68 -4.26
CA TRP A 44 0.82 2.90 -5.22
C TRP A 44 0.64 4.17 -6.06
N GLU A 45 -0.57 4.43 -6.55
CA GLU A 45 -0.87 5.61 -7.37
C GLU A 45 -0.77 6.92 -6.56
N ASP A 46 -1.26 6.90 -5.32
CA ASP A 46 -1.14 8.05 -4.41
C ASP A 46 0.33 8.32 -4.08
N CYS A 47 1.16 7.27 -3.87
CA CYS A 47 2.61 7.42 -3.69
C CYS A 47 3.27 8.07 -4.90
N LYS A 48 3.05 7.53 -6.11
CA LYS A 48 3.59 8.11 -7.36
C LYS A 48 3.23 9.58 -7.49
N THR A 49 1.97 9.90 -7.24
CA THR A 49 1.46 11.27 -7.32
C THR A 49 2.16 12.18 -6.32
N ALA A 50 2.35 11.72 -5.08
CA ALA A 50 3.02 12.47 -4.03
C ALA A 50 4.48 12.77 -4.39
N TYR A 51 5.26 11.75 -4.75
CA TYR A 51 6.67 11.92 -5.10
C TYR A 51 6.87 12.77 -6.36
N LYS A 52 5.99 12.62 -7.37
CA LYS A 52 6.02 13.47 -8.56
C LYS A 52 5.73 14.93 -8.24
N LYS A 53 4.77 15.21 -7.34
CA LYS A 53 4.41 16.59 -6.99
C LYS A 53 5.44 17.24 -6.06
N ALA A 54 5.93 16.51 -5.06
CA ALA A 54 6.82 17.04 -4.04
C ALA A 54 8.28 17.12 -4.51
N TYR A 55 8.75 16.10 -5.23
CA TYR A 55 10.18 15.94 -5.57
C TYR A 55 10.43 15.84 -7.08
N ARG A 56 9.39 15.91 -7.93
CA ARG A 56 9.49 15.66 -9.39
C ARG A 56 10.05 14.28 -9.75
N ILE A 57 10.02 13.34 -8.79
CA ILE A 57 10.48 11.97 -8.98
C ILE A 57 9.35 11.14 -9.57
N LYS A 58 9.66 10.42 -10.66
CA LYS A 58 8.81 9.39 -11.22
C LYS A 58 9.22 8.05 -10.63
N VAL A 59 8.44 7.57 -9.66
CA VAL A 59 8.74 6.35 -8.89
C VAL A 59 8.77 5.09 -9.78
N ASP A 60 8.14 5.13 -10.94
CA ASP A 60 8.16 4.09 -11.98
C ASP A 60 9.39 4.15 -12.91
N GLU A 61 10.18 5.22 -12.82
CA GLU A 61 11.39 5.45 -13.64
C GLU A 61 12.65 5.58 -12.77
N ILE A 62 12.68 4.97 -11.57
CA ILE A 62 13.85 5.01 -10.68
C ILE A 62 15.06 4.37 -11.37
N PRO A 63 16.17 5.10 -11.53
CA PRO A 63 17.35 4.60 -12.24
C PRO A 63 18.05 3.48 -11.46
N ASN A 64 18.65 2.54 -12.19
CA ASN A 64 19.42 1.42 -11.65
C ASN A 64 18.65 0.53 -10.66
N LEU A 65 17.32 0.47 -10.78
CA LEU A 65 16.51 -0.51 -10.07
C LEU A 65 16.55 -1.85 -10.81
N LYS A 66 16.79 -2.95 -10.10
CA LYS A 66 16.82 -4.27 -10.72
C LYS A 66 15.49 -4.58 -11.44
N ALA A 67 15.62 -5.20 -12.62
CA ALA A 67 14.47 -5.55 -13.44
C ALA A 67 13.48 -6.42 -12.65
N GLY A 68 12.20 -6.03 -12.67
CA GLY A 68 11.13 -6.77 -12.00
C GLY A 68 10.78 -6.29 -10.60
N ILE A 69 11.68 -5.62 -9.87
CA ILE A 69 11.39 -5.14 -8.50
C ILE A 69 10.16 -4.23 -8.47
N LEU A 70 10.01 -3.33 -9.44
CA LEU A 70 8.83 -2.45 -9.50
C LEU A 70 7.51 -3.24 -9.55
N LYS A 71 7.47 -4.32 -10.35
CA LYS A 71 6.30 -5.20 -10.45
C LYS A 71 6.10 -5.97 -9.15
N SER A 72 7.18 -6.44 -8.53
CA SER A 72 7.14 -7.11 -7.22
C SER A 72 6.57 -6.20 -6.13
N ILE A 73 7.05 -4.96 -6.02
CA ILE A 73 6.55 -3.98 -5.03
C ILE A 73 5.06 -3.70 -5.21
N GLN A 74 4.62 -3.46 -6.44
CA GLN A 74 3.19 -3.26 -6.75
C GLN A 74 2.36 -4.48 -6.33
N LYS A 75 2.86 -5.69 -6.63
CA LYS A 75 2.25 -6.95 -6.22
C LYS A 75 2.17 -7.08 -4.69
N TYR A 76 3.25 -6.78 -3.96
CA TYR A 76 3.25 -6.86 -2.50
C TYR A 76 2.28 -5.85 -1.86
N ILE A 77 2.23 -4.61 -2.37
CA ILE A 77 1.28 -3.59 -1.88
C ILE A 77 -0.17 -4.04 -2.09
N ALA A 78 -0.47 -4.65 -3.24
CA ALA A 78 -1.79 -5.19 -3.56
C ALA A 78 -2.16 -6.36 -2.63
N LEU A 79 -1.19 -7.22 -2.30
CA LEU A 79 -1.39 -8.40 -1.46
C LEU A 79 -1.16 -8.15 0.04
N ARG A 80 -0.83 -6.92 0.45
CA ARG A 80 -0.32 -6.60 1.80
C ARG A 80 -1.17 -7.15 2.95
N HIS A 81 -2.49 -7.03 2.85
CA HIS A 81 -3.40 -7.51 3.88
C HIS A 81 -3.34 -9.03 4.00
N LYS A 82 -3.29 -9.72 2.85
CA LYS A 82 -3.20 -11.19 2.81
C LYS A 82 -1.85 -11.69 3.30
N ILE A 83 -0.77 -10.96 3.02
CA ILE A 83 0.57 -11.25 3.56
C ILE A 83 0.55 -11.14 5.09
N ILE A 84 0.05 -10.03 5.65
CA ILE A 84 0.02 -9.78 7.10
C ILE A 84 -0.85 -10.81 7.86
N TYR A 85 -1.97 -11.23 7.27
CA TYR A 85 -2.89 -12.18 7.91
C TYR A 85 -2.61 -13.65 7.57
N SER A 86 -1.57 -13.95 6.78
CA SER A 86 -1.17 -15.33 6.52
C SER A 86 -0.64 -15.96 7.80
N LYS A 87 -1.41 -16.91 8.37
CA LYS A 87 -1.08 -17.53 9.66
C LYS A 87 -0.16 -18.75 9.55
N TYR A 88 0.14 -19.24 8.35
CA TYR A 88 0.92 -20.47 8.16
C TYR A 88 1.61 -20.48 6.78
N ASP A 89 2.74 -21.21 6.71
CA ASP A 89 3.67 -21.40 5.56
C ASP A 89 3.05 -21.93 4.24
N MET A 90 1.72 -21.97 4.11
CA MET A 90 1.01 -22.44 2.90
C MET A 90 -0.26 -21.64 2.57
N THR A 91 -0.29 -20.34 2.89
CA THR A 91 -1.41 -19.48 2.48
C THR A 91 -1.29 -19.09 1.01
N VAL A 92 -2.31 -19.41 0.19
CA VAL A 92 -2.40 -18.96 -1.21
C VAL A 92 -2.98 -17.54 -1.25
N LEU A 93 -2.16 -16.56 -1.69
CA LEU A 93 -2.50 -15.14 -1.65
C LEU A 93 -3.52 -14.69 -2.72
N ASN A 94 -3.61 -15.39 -3.84
CA ASN A 94 -4.44 -15.00 -4.99
C ASN A 94 -5.56 -16.01 -5.29
N PHE A 95 -5.99 -16.78 -4.30
CA PHE A 95 -7.02 -17.82 -4.43
C PHE A 95 -8.36 -17.30 -4.98
N ASP A 96 -8.62 -16.00 -4.82
CA ASP A 96 -9.86 -15.29 -5.16
C ASP A 96 -9.91 -14.72 -6.59
N LYS A 97 -8.89 -14.92 -7.44
CA LYS A 97 -8.85 -14.34 -8.79
C LYS A 97 -9.30 -15.32 -9.90
N VAL A 98 -10.17 -14.84 -10.80
CA VAL A 98 -10.61 -15.52 -12.03
C VAL A 98 -10.21 -14.67 -13.26
N PRO A 99 -9.58 -15.22 -14.32
CA PRO A 99 -9.10 -16.61 -14.44
C PRO A 99 -7.93 -16.88 -13.48
N PRO A 100 -7.66 -18.15 -13.14
CA PRO A 100 -6.70 -18.48 -12.10
C PRO A 100 -5.29 -18.04 -12.52
N GLU A 101 -4.77 -17.01 -11.86
CA GLU A 101 -3.34 -16.69 -11.88
C GLU A 101 -2.56 -17.81 -11.17
N VAL A 102 -1.28 -17.99 -11.52
CA VAL A 102 -0.40 -18.95 -10.84
C VAL A 102 -0.45 -18.72 -9.33
N PRO A 103 -0.71 -19.75 -8.50
CA PRO A 103 -0.87 -19.59 -7.06
C PRO A 103 0.39 -19.03 -6.42
N ILE A 104 0.22 -18.01 -5.59
CA ILE A 104 1.31 -17.38 -4.85
C ILE A 104 1.23 -17.84 -3.41
N PHE A 105 2.22 -18.64 -3.00
CA PHE A 105 2.33 -19.12 -1.63
C PHE A 105 3.15 -18.16 -0.78
N VAL A 106 2.68 -17.87 0.44
CA VAL A 106 3.53 -17.25 1.46
C VAL A 106 4.39 -18.34 2.08
N ASN A 107 5.62 -18.45 1.58
CA ASN A 107 6.67 -19.24 2.20
C ASN A 107 7.81 -18.32 2.66
N LYS A 108 8.79 -18.88 3.38
CA LYS A 108 9.94 -18.12 3.88
C LYS A 108 10.70 -17.40 2.76
N GLU A 109 10.97 -18.08 1.66
CA GLU A 109 11.69 -17.51 0.51
C GLU A 109 10.95 -16.29 -0.09
N PHE A 110 9.62 -16.37 -0.19
CA PHE A 110 8.79 -15.27 -0.65
C PHE A 110 8.89 -14.05 0.27
N ILE A 111 8.87 -14.26 1.60
CA ILE A 111 8.99 -13.17 2.57
C ILE A 111 10.38 -12.54 2.50
N GLU A 112 11.44 -13.36 2.40
CA GLU A 112 12.81 -12.90 2.28
C GLU A 112 13.01 -12.09 1.00
N GLN A 113 12.52 -12.60 -0.14
CA GLN A 113 12.58 -11.87 -1.42
C GLN A 113 11.77 -10.58 -1.36
N ALA A 114 10.57 -10.59 -0.76
CA ALA A 114 9.76 -9.39 -0.63
C ALA A 114 10.46 -8.32 0.22
N ARG A 115 11.09 -8.73 1.32
CA ARG A 115 11.91 -7.84 2.16
C ARG A 115 13.06 -7.23 1.36
N ASP A 116 13.83 -8.06 0.65
CA ASP A 116 15.03 -7.61 -0.06
C ASP A 116 14.65 -6.68 -1.24
N ASP A 117 13.58 -7.00 -1.97
CA ASP A 117 13.01 -6.12 -3.01
C ASP A 117 12.60 -4.75 -2.43
N PHE A 118 11.96 -4.74 -1.25
CA PHE A 118 11.57 -3.50 -0.57
C PHE A 118 12.78 -2.67 -0.12
N ILE A 119 13.81 -3.32 0.43
CA ILE A 119 15.05 -2.64 0.84
C ILE A 119 15.67 -1.97 -0.38
N GLU A 120 15.90 -2.71 -1.47
CA GLU A 120 16.51 -2.14 -2.68
C GLU A 120 15.68 -0.98 -3.24
N PHE A 121 14.36 -1.15 -3.34
CA PHE A 121 13.46 -0.10 -3.83
C PHE A 121 13.53 1.16 -2.96
N MET A 122 13.48 1.02 -1.63
CA MET A 122 13.50 2.16 -0.70
C MET A 122 14.84 2.87 -0.71
N GLU A 123 15.96 2.15 -0.77
CA GLU A 123 17.29 2.75 -0.86
C GLU A 123 17.45 3.60 -2.13
N LYS A 124 16.99 3.08 -3.28
CA LYS A 124 17.05 3.82 -4.55
C LYS A 124 16.13 5.03 -4.53
N LEU A 125 14.89 4.87 -4.07
CA LEU A 125 13.93 5.97 -3.94
C LEU A 125 14.46 7.07 -3.00
N HIS A 126 15.10 6.67 -1.90
CA HIS A 126 15.68 7.60 -0.95
C HIS A 126 16.81 8.42 -1.59
N ARG A 127 17.74 7.78 -2.30
CA ARG A 127 18.82 8.49 -3.01
C ARG A 127 18.29 9.51 -4.03
N GLU A 128 17.27 9.16 -4.80
CA GLU A 128 16.63 10.11 -5.72
C GLU A 128 16.00 11.29 -4.97
N THR A 129 15.46 11.04 -3.78
CA THR A 129 14.87 12.08 -2.93
C THR A 129 15.95 13.02 -2.36
N GLU A 130 17.08 12.48 -1.91
CA GLU A 130 18.23 13.26 -1.45
C GLU A 130 18.86 14.09 -2.56
N ALA A 131 18.88 13.60 -3.80
CA ALA A 131 19.42 14.35 -4.94
C ALA A 131 18.61 15.59 -5.33
N VAL A 132 17.35 15.68 -4.87
CA VAL A 132 16.44 16.81 -5.14
C VAL A 132 16.40 17.82 -3.98
N GLY A 133 16.73 17.38 -2.76
CA GLY A 133 16.73 18.19 -1.53
C GLY A 133 18.00 18.99 -1.33
#